data_AF-A0A7M3LS47-F1
#
_entry.id   AF-A0A7M3LS47-F1
#
_cell.length_a   1.000
_cell.length_b   1.000
_cell.length_c   1.000
_cell.angle_alpha   90.00
_cell.angle_beta   90.00
_cell.angle_gamma   90.00
#
_symmetry.space_group_name_H-M   'P 1'
#
loop_
_entity.id
_entity.type
_entity.pdbx_description
1 polymer ?
#
loop_
_entity_poly.entity_id
_entity_poly.type
_entity_poly.pdbx_seq_one_letter_code
_entity_poly.pdbx_strand_id
1 'polypeptide(L)'
;MTTTVFFKVPAVGTVRELAAFVQARTAEGEQHLLRRIPAEQLDTPDAVELLRIPRALGHAAEVAAFELEDELHGQPVDTNAARLLWRTLLNTAQPFRDHPDVPAGAREALATVDEM
;
A
#
# COMPACT_ATOMS: atom_id res chain seq x y z
N MET A 1 13.50 -7.45 26.93
CA MET A 1 12.03 -7.59 27.00
C MET A 1 11.52 -7.55 25.58
N THR A 2 11.04 -8.66 25.05
CA THR A 2 10.38 -8.72 23.73
C THR A 2 8.95 -8.24 23.93
N THR A 3 8.64 -7.03 23.49
CA THR A 3 7.27 -6.51 23.50
C THR A 3 6.48 -7.30 22.46
N THR A 4 5.57 -8.17 22.89
CA THR A 4 4.66 -8.85 21.97
C THR A 4 3.64 -7.81 21.47
N VAL A 5 3.84 -7.31 20.25
CA VAL A 5 2.85 -6.46 19.60
C VAL A 5 1.68 -7.35 19.20
N PHE A 6 0.55 -7.19 19.88
CA PHE A 6 -0.68 -7.89 19.50
C PHE A 6 -1.21 -7.30 18.19
N PHE A 7 -1.30 -8.13 17.15
CA PHE A 7 -1.93 -7.74 15.90
C PHE A 7 -3.40 -7.39 16.14
N LYS A 8 -3.75 -6.14 15.87
CA LYS A 8 -5.13 -5.67 15.85
C LYS A 8 -5.62 -5.68 14.41
N VAL A 9 -6.69 -6.44 14.17
CA VAL A 9 -7.39 -6.46 12.88
C VAL A 9 -7.80 -5.03 12.50
N PRO A 10 -7.42 -4.53 11.30
CA PRO A 10 -7.74 -3.18 10.88
C PRO A 10 -9.24 -3.06 10.58
N ALA A 11 -9.78 -1.85 10.73
CA ALA A 11 -11.12 -1.55 10.24
C ALA A 11 -11.10 -1.49 8.71
N VAL A 12 -12.16 -1.97 8.05
CA VAL A 12 -12.34 -1.91 6.58
C VAL A 12 -12.15 -0.48 6.04
N GLY A 13 -12.64 0.53 6.76
CA GLY A 13 -12.42 1.93 6.39
C GLY A 13 -10.95 2.32 6.33
N THR A 14 -10.15 1.90 7.33
CA THR A 14 -8.70 2.14 7.36
C THR A 14 -7.98 1.48 6.18
N VAL A 15 -8.40 0.26 5.81
CA VAL A 15 -7.86 -0.48 4.66
C VAL A 15 -8.09 0.32 3.37
N ARG A 16 -9.33 0.76 3.13
CA ARG A 16 -9.71 1.57 1.96
C ARG A 16 -8.97 2.90 1.89
N GLU A 17 -8.92 3.62 3.00
CA GLU A 17 -8.23 4.91 3.08
C GLU A 17 -6.74 4.77 2.75
N LEU A 18 -6.07 3.73 3.29
CA LEU A 18 -4.66 3.50 3.03
C LEU A 18 -4.42 3.09 1.56
N ALA A 19 -5.25 2.22 1.01
CA ALA A 19 -5.16 1.81 -0.39
C ALA A 19 -5.35 3.00 -1.34
N ALA A 20 -6.38 3.82 -1.09
CA ALA A 20 -6.64 5.03 -1.87
C ALA A 20 -5.48 6.04 -1.77
N PHE A 21 -4.90 6.19 -0.58
CA PHE A 21 -3.73 7.03 -0.39
C PHE A 21 -2.53 6.54 -1.22
N VAL A 22 -2.19 5.24 -1.16
CA VAL A 22 -1.07 4.67 -1.94
C VAL A 22 -1.32 4.86 -3.43
N GLN A 23 -2.52 4.53 -3.91
CA GLN A 23 -2.94 4.71 -5.30
C GLN A 23 -2.74 6.14 -5.78
N ALA A 24 -3.17 7.13 -4.97
CA ALA A 24 -3.00 8.54 -5.31
C ALA A 24 -1.51 8.92 -5.39
N ARG A 25 -0.68 8.52 -4.42
CA ARG A 25 0.75 8.84 -4.42
C ARG A 25 1.50 8.17 -5.58
N THR A 26 1.18 6.93 -5.90
CA THR A 26 1.80 6.21 -7.02
C THR A 26 1.37 6.77 -8.37
N ALA A 27 0.11 7.16 -8.53
CA ALA A 27 -0.39 7.82 -9.74
C ALA A 27 0.26 9.20 -9.93
N GLU A 28 0.43 9.99 -8.87
CA GLU A 28 1.16 11.26 -8.94
C GLU A 28 2.62 11.05 -9.35
N GLY A 29 3.29 10.05 -8.79
CA GLY A 29 4.65 9.66 -9.17
C GLY A 29 4.75 9.25 -10.64
N GLU A 30 3.83 8.41 -11.12
CA GLU A 30 3.75 8.00 -12.51
C GLU A 30 3.55 9.19 -13.45
N GLN A 31 2.59 10.08 -13.15
CA GLN A 31 2.34 11.28 -13.95
C GLN A 31 3.57 12.20 -14.00
N HIS A 32 4.28 12.34 -12.89
CA HIS A 32 5.50 13.13 -12.85
C HIS A 32 6.62 12.54 -13.72
N LEU A 33 6.76 11.22 -13.75
CA LEU A 33 7.70 10.53 -14.64
C LEU A 33 7.28 10.68 -16.10
N LEU A 34 6.00 10.48 -16.42
CA LEU A 34 5.47 10.63 -17.78
C LEU A 34 5.72 12.04 -18.36
N ARG A 35 5.60 13.10 -17.55
CA ARG A 35 5.92 14.48 -17.99
C ARG A 35 7.40 14.69 -18.34
N ARG A 36 8.29 13.80 -17.92
CA ARG A 36 9.74 13.87 -18.16
C ARG A 36 10.22 12.96 -19.29
N ILE A 37 9.39 12.01 -19.72
CA ILE A 37 9.71 11.10 -20.83
C ILE A 37 9.21 11.74 -22.13
N PRO A 38 10.08 11.91 -23.15
CA PRO A 38 9.64 12.34 -24.48
C PRO A 38 8.56 11.40 -25.03
N ALA A 39 7.56 11.93 -25.72
CA ALA A 39 6.41 11.13 -26.19
C ALA A 39 6.84 9.96 -27.09
N GLU A 40 7.88 10.16 -27.90
CA GLU A 40 8.47 9.15 -28.78
C GLU A 40 9.23 8.04 -28.04
N GLN A 41 9.48 8.19 -26.74
CA GLN A 41 10.21 7.22 -25.90
C GLN A 41 9.29 6.43 -24.96
N LEU A 42 7.98 6.71 -24.93
CA LEU A 42 7.05 6.11 -23.95
C LEU A 42 6.98 4.58 -24.02
N ASP A 43 7.18 4.00 -25.20
CA ASP A 43 7.12 2.55 -25.42
C ASP A 43 8.50 1.87 -25.40
N THR A 44 9.56 2.60 -25.04
CA THR A 44 10.90 2.02 -24.92
C THR A 44 11.01 1.15 -23.67
N PRO A 45 11.87 0.11 -23.67
CA PRO A 45 12.11 -0.71 -22.48
C PRO A 45 12.51 0.12 -21.25
N ASP A 46 13.29 1.19 -21.44
CA ASP A 46 13.72 2.07 -20.36
C ASP A 46 12.55 2.85 -19.74
N ALA A 47 11.63 3.37 -20.57
CA ALA A 47 10.43 4.04 -20.09
C ALA A 47 9.49 3.07 -19.37
N VAL A 48 9.31 1.86 -19.90
CA VAL A 48 8.50 0.81 -19.26
C VAL A 48 9.08 0.45 -17.89
N GLU A 49 10.40 0.25 -17.79
CA GLU A 49 11.07 -0.10 -16.54
C GLU A 49 10.98 1.05 -15.51
N LEU A 50 11.12 2.30 -15.97
CA LEU A 50 11.00 3.49 -15.12
C LEU A 50 9.60 3.62 -14.51
N LEU A 51 8.54 3.32 -15.28
CA LEU A 51 7.15 3.37 -14.84
C LEU A 51 6.72 2.12 -14.07
N ARG A 52 7.51 1.04 -14.09
CA ARG A 52 7.16 -0.25 -13.49
C ARG A 52 6.92 -0.13 -11.99
N ILE A 53 7.80 0.56 -11.26
CA ILE A 53 7.76 0.63 -9.80
C ILE A 53 6.48 1.31 -9.28
N PRO A 54 6.12 2.54 -9.69
CA PRO A 54 4.89 3.17 -9.20
C PRO A 54 3.64 2.36 -9.56
N ARG A 55 3.57 1.79 -10.78
CA ARG A 55 2.45 0.94 -11.20
C ARG A 55 2.33 -0.32 -10.36
N ALA A 56 3.44 -1.01 -10.13
CA ALA A 56 3.47 -2.22 -9.31
C ALA A 56 3.08 -1.94 -7.86
N LEU A 57 3.54 -0.83 -7.28
CA LEU A 57 3.17 -0.43 -5.93
C LEU A 57 1.68 -0.12 -5.80
N GLY A 58 1.11 0.65 -6.74
CA GLY A 58 -0.31 0.93 -6.76
C GLY A 58 -1.12 -0.36 -6.86
N HIS A 59 -0.82 -1.18 -7.86
CA HIS A 59 -1.52 -2.45 -8.07
C HIS A 59 -1.42 -3.40 -6.86
N ALA A 60 -0.23 -3.50 -6.23
CA ALA A 60 -0.08 -4.29 -5.03
C ALA A 60 -0.94 -3.79 -3.87
N ALA A 61 -1.10 -2.46 -3.72
CA ALA A 61 -1.96 -1.87 -2.69
C ALA A 61 -3.44 -2.18 -2.95
N GLU A 62 -3.87 -2.10 -4.21
CA GLU A 62 -5.25 -2.43 -4.62
C GLU A 62 -5.57 -3.90 -4.35
N VAL A 63 -4.71 -4.82 -4.80
CA VAL A 63 -4.91 -6.26 -4.59
C VAL A 63 -4.88 -6.60 -3.10
N ALA A 64 -3.91 -6.09 -2.34
CA ALA A 64 -3.83 -6.37 -0.91
C ALA A 64 -5.04 -5.84 -0.15
N ALA A 65 -5.56 -4.67 -0.53
CA ALA A 65 -6.77 -4.11 0.06
C ALA A 65 -8.00 -4.93 -0.29
N PHE A 66 -8.18 -5.30 -1.56
CA PHE A 66 -9.32 -6.10 -2.01
C PHE A 66 -9.40 -7.45 -1.27
N GLU A 67 -8.29 -8.20 -1.23
CA GLU A 67 -8.22 -9.49 -0.53
C GLU A 67 -8.42 -9.33 0.98
N LEU A 68 -7.85 -8.26 1.57
CA LEU A 68 -8.04 -7.98 2.99
C LEU A 68 -9.49 -7.64 3.31
N GLU A 69 -10.16 -6.86 2.47
CA GLU A 69 -11.58 -6.55 2.66
C GLU A 69 -12.45 -7.81 2.58
N ASP A 70 -12.18 -8.72 1.64
CA ASP A 70 -12.90 -9.99 1.55
C ASP A 70 -12.70 -10.83 2.83
N GLU A 71 -11.44 -10.96 3.28
CA GLU A 71 -11.10 -11.65 4.53
C GLU A 71 -11.81 -11.05 5.76
N LEU A 72 -11.91 -9.71 5.84
CA LEU A 72 -12.57 -9.02 6.95
C LEU A 72 -14.10 -9.16 6.94
N HIS A 73 -14.71 -9.43 5.78
CA HIS A 73 -16.13 -9.77 5.68
C HIS A 73 -16.41 -11.25 5.95
N GLY A 74 -15.39 -12.10 5.85
CA GLY A 74 -15.46 -13.52 6.21
C GLY A 74 -15.86 -13.75 7.68
N GLN A 75 -16.61 -14.83 7.92
CA GLN A 75 -17.01 -15.25 9.26
C GLN A 75 -16.73 -16.75 9.42
N PRO A 76 -15.76 -17.17 10.27
CA PRO A 76 -14.85 -16.33 11.07
C PRO A 76 -13.73 -15.69 10.23
N VAL A 77 -13.16 -14.58 10.71
CA VAL A 77 -11.96 -13.95 10.11
C VAL A 77 -10.72 -14.79 10.41
N ASP A 78 -9.96 -15.17 9.37
CA ASP A 78 -8.61 -15.69 9.53
C ASP A 78 -7.64 -14.55 9.88
N THR A 79 -7.33 -14.47 11.16
CA THR A 79 -6.48 -13.40 11.72
C THR A 79 -5.05 -13.43 11.15
N ASN A 80 -4.54 -14.59 10.74
CA ASN A 80 -3.20 -14.67 10.17
C ASN A 80 -3.20 -14.21 8.70
N ALA A 81 -4.20 -14.59 7.92
CA ALA A 81 -4.39 -14.08 6.56
C ALA A 81 -4.55 -12.54 6.58
N ALA A 82 -5.43 -12.03 7.44
CA ALA A 82 -5.65 -10.60 7.63
C ALA A 82 -4.36 -9.86 8.03
N ARG A 83 -3.52 -10.45 8.89
CA ARG A 83 -2.22 -9.88 9.28
C ARG A 83 -1.26 -9.77 8.11
N LEU A 84 -1.12 -10.82 7.30
CA LEU A 84 -0.21 -10.85 6.17
C LEU A 84 -0.64 -9.87 5.07
N LEU A 85 -1.94 -9.82 4.78
CA LEU A 85 -2.51 -8.86 3.81
C LEU A 85 -2.38 -7.42 4.31
N TRP A 86 -2.62 -7.17 5.60
CA TRP A 86 -2.42 -5.85 6.20
C TRP A 86 -0.96 -5.41 6.14
N ARG A 87 -0.02 -6.30 6.50
CA ARG A 87 1.42 -6.03 6.38
C ARG A 87 1.82 -5.76 4.93
N THR A 88 1.25 -6.47 3.97
CA THR A 88 1.50 -6.26 2.54
C THR A 88 1.06 -4.85 2.12
N LEU A 89 -0.15 -4.44 2.49
CA LEU A 89 -0.65 -3.10 2.22
C LEU A 89 0.22 -2.01 2.90
N LEU A 90 0.60 -2.20 4.16
CA LEU A 90 1.52 -1.29 4.86
C LEU A 90 2.88 -1.17 4.16
N ASN A 91 3.43 -2.27 3.64
CA ASN A 91 4.69 -2.24 2.90
C ASN A 91 4.59 -1.41 1.62
N THR A 92 3.42 -1.39 0.94
CA THR A 92 3.22 -0.51 -0.23
C THR A 92 3.16 0.98 0.15
N ALA A 93 2.77 1.28 1.39
CA ALA A 93 2.69 2.63 1.93
C ALA A 93 3.99 3.11 2.60
N GLN A 94 4.94 2.21 2.89
CA GLN A 94 6.20 2.52 3.57
C GLN A 94 6.96 3.69 2.93
N PRO A 95 7.10 3.80 1.59
CA PRO A 95 7.81 4.91 0.95
C PRO A 95 7.21 6.28 1.25
N PHE A 96 5.96 6.32 1.70
CA PHE A 96 5.20 7.54 1.99
C PHE A 96 4.91 7.73 3.48
N ARG A 97 5.55 6.96 4.38
CA ARG A 97 5.23 6.95 5.82
C ARG A 97 5.27 8.32 6.51
N ASP A 98 6.10 9.23 6.01
CA ASP A 98 6.29 10.57 6.54
C ASP A 98 5.40 11.63 5.84
N HIS A 99 4.54 11.21 4.91
CA HIS A 99 3.64 12.11 4.18
C HIS A 99 2.50 12.60 5.10
N PRO A 100 2.15 13.89 5.09
CA PRO A 100 1.16 14.47 6.01
C PRO A 100 -0.24 13.83 5.87
N ASP A 101 -0.57 13.43 4.64
CA ASP A 101 -1.88 12.84 4.30
C ASP A 101 -1.99 11.34 4.54
N VAL A 102 -0.99 10.70 5.17
CA VAL A 102 -1.13 9.29 5.60
C VAL A 102 -2.35 9.17 6.52
N PRO A 103 -3.30 8.25 6.24
CA PRO A 103 -4.50 8.09 7.05
C PRO A 103 -4.19 7.83 8.53
N ALA A 104 -4.91 8.54 9.41
CA ALA A 104 -4.65 8.47 10.86
C ALA A 104 -4.74 7.04 11.40
N GLY A 105 -5.70 6.25 10.92
CA GLY A 105 -5.90 4.86 11.34
C GLY A 105 -4.77 3.90 10.93
N ALA A 106 -3.92 4.28 9.98
CA ALA A 106 -2.79 3.47 9.51
C ALA A 106 -1.42 3.98 10.03
N ARG A 107 -1.36 5.19 10.57
CA ARG A 107 -0.09 5.86 10.92
C ARG A 107 0.69 5.12 12.01
N GLU A 108 0.02 4.65 13.05
CA GLU A 108 0.67 3.87 14.12
C GLU A 108 1.18 2.53 13.58
N ALA A 109 0.39 1.83 12.77
CA ALA A 109 0.78 0.54 12.19
C ALA A 109 1.95 0.67 11.21
N LEU A 110 2.02 1.78 10.46
CA LEU A 110 3.16 2.09 9.58
C LEU A 110 4.46 2.33 10.35
N ALA A 111 4.37 2.91 11.54
CA ALA A 111 5.55 3.16 12.38
C ALA A 111 6.16 1.88 12.95
N THR A 112 5.38 0.79 13.03
CA THR A 112 5.78 -0.48 13.62
C THR A 112 5.79 -1.64 12.62
N VAL A 113 5.80 -1.38 11.31
CA VAL A 113 5.62 -2.43 10.28
C VAL A 113 6.72 -3.51 10.33
N ASP A 114 7.94 -3.13 10.76
CA ASP A 114 9.08 -4.04 10.92
C ASP A 114 8.94 -4.97 12.15
N GLU A 115 8.00 -4.66 13.04
CA GLU A 115 7.75 -5.38 14.31
C GLU A 115 6.53 -6.33 14.22
N MET A 116 5.83 -6.36 13.08
CA MET A 116 4.59 -7.14 12.82
C MET A 116 4.79 -8.50 12.14
#